data_AF-A0A2J6SEH8-F1
#
_entry.id   AF-A0A2J6SEH8-F1
#
_cell.length_a   1.000
_cell.length_b   1.000
_cell.length_c   1.000
_cell.angle_alpha   90.00
_cell.angle_beta   90.00
_cell.angle_gamma   90.00
#
_symmetry.space_group_name_H-M   'P 1'
#
loop_
_entity.id
_entity.type
_entity.pdbx_description
1 polymer ?
#
loop_
_entity_poly.entity_id
_entity_poly.type
_entity_poly.pdbx_seq_one_letter_code
_entity_poly.pdbx_strand_id
1 'polypeptide(L)'
;MRVSTACQACRDRRRKCDASQFGVSCTYCSERGIQCTRDSSSNLQAAEPASNASVSNILLPRVMSPQAAAPSSDTLPPPSICLELVNLYFDFIHDQFHSLFHKPTVLEDVKQRRASPVLLLAMMALSARFSSNPFFADINPRERGDRYAEESSRLLNLRDVSLTTAQACVLLGAFSITHGEAQAEAVYYSVACRIANLLNLASKPTSDPVEREVNIRDKVWWSLCMIDVWSSTGVGLARQMPVLDTLPLPMDDVGFLAPRQAEAIPWTVDHGSSLLAHMIKLNRILLEINLLNERTVSGATSGVVLENEVMGLSNALDEWHNSLPPSMHNTPTNLQRYASRGLGRMFVAVYLGYYHFGQLLFYQFLHGDCTGTVLSARFYADRCKSYAESLCEIIYAANSIPSCDVRYTMVGHIMVIASTVQIHTLLFSDNAAQIMTARRRLERNFEILSQLRAYWPTLDICFTRLQAFHKACRSSMDDSFRLDQWMLRFLSEFAEPVDDRIMDRSATEVWSLENIGCSPET
;
A
#
# COMPACT_ATOMS: atom_id res chain seq x y z
N MET A 1 -45.96 -1.95 -39.19
CA MET A 1 -45.10 -1.69 -40.37
C MET A 1 -45.66 -2.45 -41.57
N ARG A 2 -45.79 -1.83 -42.75
CA ARG A 2 -46.19 -2.52 -43.99
C ARG A 2 -45.12 -3.56 -44.34
N VAL A 3 -45.50 -4.84 -44.42
CA VAL A 3 -44.61 -5.91 -44.88
C VAL A 3 -44.23 -5.62 -46.33
N SER A 4 -42.94 -5.39 -46.59
CA SER A 4 -42.51 -5.03 -47.93
C SER A 4 -42.49 -6.26 -48.84
N THR A 5 -43.12 -6.09 -50.01
CA THR A 5 -43.37 -7.14 -51.00
C THR A 5 -42.12 -7.52 -51.80
N ALA A 6 -40.98 -6.85 -51.66
CA ALA A 6 -39.74 -7.22 -52.34
C ALA A 6 -38.79 -7.99 -51.41
N CYS A 7 -37.98 -8.93 -51.94
CA CYS A 7 -36.87 -9.53 -51.18
C CYS A 7 -35.72 -8.54 -50.96
N GLN A 8 -34.85 -8.80 -49.99
CA GLN A 8 -33.76 -7.92 -49.58
C GLN A 8 -32.82 -7.58 -50.75
N ALA A 9 -32.38 -8.59 -51.51
CA ALA A 9 -31.49 -8.40 -52.65
C ALA A 9 -32.08 -7.53 -53.78
N CYS A 10 -33.41 -7.57 -53.98
CA CYS A 10 -34.08 -6.71 -54.95
C CYS A 10 -34.31 -5.29 -54.41
N ARG A 11 -34.51 -5.12 -53.10
CA ARG A 11 -34.63 -3.79 -52.46
C ARG A 11 -33.31 -3.03 -52.53
N ASP A 12 -32.20 -3.66 -52.19
CA ASP A 12 -30.88 -3.02 -52.17
C ASP A 12 -30.46 -2.52 -53.56
N ARG A 13 -30.96 -3.17 -54.62
CA ARG A 13 -30.69 -2.80 -56.02
C ARG A 13 -31.81 -2.00 -56.69
N ARG A 14 -32.83 -1.55 -55.94
CA ARG A 14 -33.97 -0.73 -56.42
C ARG A 14 -34.65 -1.28 -57.68
N ARG A 15 -34.84 -2.59 -57.75
CA ARG A 15 -35.43 -3.31 -58.89
C ARG A 15 -36.73 -4.02 -58.51
N LYS A 16 -37.57 -4.30 -59.50
CA LYS A 16 -38.82 -5.05 -59.29
C LYS A 16 -38.52 -6.50 -58.93
N CYS A 17 -39.18 -6.99 -57.88
CA CYS A 17 -39.12 -8.38 -57.42
C CYS A 17 -40.38 -9.10 -57.90
N ASP A 18 -40.22 -10.22 -58.60
CA ASP A 18 -41.30 -11.03 -59.17
C ASP A 18 -41.62 -12.29 -58.36
N ALA A 19 -40.98 -12.49 -57.20
CA ALA A 19 -41.26 -13.61 -56.31
C ALA A 19 -42.74 -13.62 -55.86
N SER A 20 -43.46 -14.67 -56.23
CA SER A 20 -44.91 -14.80 -56.03
C SER A 20 -45.31 -15.11 -54.57
N GLN A 21 -44.47 -15.81 -53.79
CA GLN A 21 -44.78 -16.24 -52.41
C GLN A 21 -43.54 -16.27 -51.51
N PHE A 22 -43.74 -16.49 -50.20
CA PHE A 22 -42.65 -16.69 -49.22
C PHE A 22 -41.96 -18.04 -49.47
N GLY A 23 -40.62 -18.04 -49.52
CA GLY A 23 -39.81 -19.25 -49.71
C GLY A 23 -39.44 -19.59 -51.16
N VAL A 24 -39.98 -18.88 -52.17
CA VAL A 24 -39.60 -19.07 -53.58
C VAL A 24 -38.62 -17.96 -54.01
N SER A 25 -37.49 -18.35 -54.59
CA SER A 25 -36.49 -17.42 -55.13
C SER A 25 -37.06 -16.66 -56.34
N CYS A 26 -36.87 -15.34 -56.37
CA CYS A 26 -37.20 -14.53 -57.55
C CYS A 26 -36.32 -14.92 -58.75
N THR A 27 -36.77 -14.64 -59.99
CA THR A 27 -36.08 -15.09 -61.23
C THR A 27 -34.61 -14.68 -61.24
N TYR A 28 -34.32 -13.48 -60.76
CA TYR A 28 -32.95 -12.98 -60.69
C TYR A 28 -32.07 -13.61 -59.61
N CYS A 29 -32.64 -13.90 -58.44
CA CYS A 29 -31.91 -14.62 -57.39
C CYS A 29 -31.59 -16.05 -57.87
N SER A 30 -32.50 -16.64 -58.64
CA SER A 30 -32.31 -17.97 -59.26
C SER A 30 -31.20 -17.96 -60.33
N GLU A 31 -31.27 -17.06 -61.31
CA GLU A 31 -30.29 -16.97 -62.41
C GLU A 31 -28.85 -16.66 -61.95
N ARG A 32 -28.70 -15.99 -60.80
CA ARG A 32 -27.38 -15.62 -60.26
C ARG A 32 -26.92 -16.45 -59.07
N GLY A 33 -27.71 -17.45 -58.63
CA GLY A 33 -27.36 -18.29 -57.49
C GLY A 33 -27.24 -17.54 -56.16
N ILE A 34 -28.08 -16.53 -55.93
CA ILE A 34 -28.06 -15.69 -54.72
C ILE A 34 -29.29 -16.01 -53.85
N GLN A 35 -29.13 -16.05 -52.52
CA GLN A 35 -30.21 -16.34 -51.58
C GLN A 35 -31.27 -15.22 -51.52
N CYS A 36 -32.55 -15.58 -51.54
CA CYS A 36 -33.69 -14.65 -51.59
C CYS A 36 -34.46 -14.59 -50.26
N THR A 37 -34.19 -13.59 -49.41
CA THR A 37 -34.83 -13.41 -48.08
C THR A 37 -35.84 -12.25 -48.06
N ARG A 38 -36.99 -12.43 -47.39
CA ARG A 38 -38.03 -11.39 -47.14
C ARG A 38 -38.27 -11.28 -45.62
N ASP A 39 -38.15 -10.07 -45.07
CA ASP A 39 -38.42 -9.80 -43.64
C ASP A 39 -39.92 -9.62 -43.35
N SER A 40 -40.46 -10.41 -42.41
CA SER A 40 -41.67 -10.06 -41.68
C SER A 40 -41.84 -10.88 -40.39
N SER A 41 -41.60 -10.27 -39.23
CA SER A 41 -42.07 -10.81 -37.95
C SER A 41 -42.17 -9.75 -36.85
N SER A 42 -43.41 -9.49 -36.43
CA SER A 42 -43.79 -9.08 -35.08
C SER A 42 -45.20 -9.61 -34.80
N ASN A 43 -45.38 -10.58 -33.88
CA ASN A 43 -46.17 -10.41 -32.65
C ASN A 43 -46.52 -11.70 -31.88
N LEU A 44 -46.71 -11.46 -30.58
CA LEU A 44 -46.88 -12.31 -29.39
C LEU A 44 -48.31 -12.84 -29.14
N GLN A 45 -48.42 -13.92 -28.33
CA GLN A 45 -49.38 -14.19 -27.24
C GLN A 45 -48.62 -15.07 -26.19
N ALA A 46 -48.30 -14.72 -24.92
CA ALA A 46 -49.01 -14.29 -23.67
C ALA A 46 -49.63 -15.47 -22.85
N ALA A 47 -49.54 -15.68 -21.51
CA ALA A 47 -48.86 -15.04 -20.34
C ALA A 47 -48.92 -15.90 -19.01
N GLU A 48 -47.82 -15.91 -18.22
CA GLU A 48 -47.61 -15.75 -16.72
C GLU A 48 -48.17 -16.68 -15.59
N PRO A 49 -47.65 -16.66 -14.30
CA PRO A 49 -46.54 -15.89 -13.67
C PRO A 49 -45.53 -16.65 -12.72
N ALA A 50 -44.38 -15.99 -12.47
CA ALA A 50 -43.44 -15.96 -11.30
C ALA A 50 -43.00 -17.23 -10.50
N SER A 51 -41.69 -17.55 -10.54
CA SER A 51 -40.75 -17.73 -9.38
C SER A 51 -39.49 -18.55 -9.75
N ASN A 52 -38.36 -18.19 -9.13
CA ASN A 52 -37.10 -18.95 -9.01
C ASN A 52 -36.25 -19.22 -10.27
N ALA A 53 -35.28 -18.34 -10.55
CA ALA A 53 -34.18 -18.62 -11.47
C ALA A 53 -33.02 -19.33 -10.75
N SER A 54 -32.93 -20.64 -10.94
CA SER A 54 -31.70 -21.43 -10.83
C SER A 54 -31.14 -21.65 -12.23
N VAL A 55 -29.97 -21.07 -12.53
CA VAL A 55 -29.28 -21.27 -13.82
C VAL A 55 -28.30 -22.43 -13.64
N SER A 56 -28.62 -23.58 -14.23
CA SER A 56 -27.69 -24.70 -14.45
C SER A 56 -27.27 -24.76 -15.92
N ASN A 57 -25.98 -24.45 -16.12
CA ASN A 57 -25.01 -25.07 -17.03
C ASN A 57 -25.44 -25.60 -18.40
N ILE A 58 -24.97 -24.92 -19.45
CA ILE A 58 -24.58 -25.56 -20.72
C ILE A 58 -23.06 -25.45 -20.84
N LEU A 59 -22.39 -26.60 -20.79
CA LEU A 59 -20.94 -26.77 -20.89
C LEU A 59 -20.43 -26.39 -22.28
N LEU A 60 -19.49 -25.44 -22.33
CA LEU A 60 -18.55 -25.26 -23.44
C LEU A 60 -17.44 -26.32 -23.36
N PRO A 61 -16.87 -26.78 -24.49
CA PRO A 61 -15.79 -27.75 -24.48
C PRO A 61 -14.57 -27.19 -23.75
N ARG A 62 -14.15 -27.96 -22.74
CA ARG A 62 -13.02 -27.72 -21.84
C ARG A 62 -11.73 -27.54 -22.63
N VAL A 63 -11.32 -26.28 -22.82
CA VAL A 63 -9.92 -25.96 -23.12
C VAL A 63 -9.09 -26.56 -22.00
N MET A 64 -8.23 -27.51 -22.35
CA MET A 64 -7.33 -28.16 -21.40
C MET A 64 -6.56 -27.07 -20.64
N SER A 65 -6.64 -27.16 -19.32
CA SER A 65 -5.87 -26.33 -18.39
C SER A 65 -4.41 -26.32 -18.82
N PRO A 66 -3.74 -25.15 -18.91
CA PRO A 66 -2.30 -25.16 -18.79
C PRO A 66 -2.01 -25.81 -17.43
N GLN A 67 -1.35 -26.96 -17.44
CA GLN A 67 -0.73 -27.47 -16.22
C GLN A 67 0.07 -26.30 -15.64
N ALA A 68 -0.16 -25.99 -14.36
CA ALA A 68 0.71 -25.08 -13.63
C ALA A 68 2.14 -25.55 -13.90
N ALA A 69 2.91 -24.73 -14.61
CA ALA A 69 4.27 -25.08 -14.95
C ALA A 69 4.99 -25.36 -13.63
N ALA A 70 5.36 -26.62 -13.42
CA ALA A 70 6.20 -26.96 -12.29
C ALA A 70 7.43 -26.04 -12.34
N PRO A 71 7.87 -25.46 -11.21
CA PRO A 71 9.12 -24.71 -11.21
C PRO A 71 10.20 -25.64 -11.76
N SER A 72 10.96 -25.19 -12.76
CA SER A 72 12.22 -25.85 -13.09
C SER A 72 13.02 -25.94 -11.79
N SER A 73 13.57 -27.11 -11.48
CA SER A 73 14.39 -27.32 -10.27
C SER A 73 15.56 -26.34 -10.15
N ASP A 74 15.89 -25.62 -11.22
CA ASP A 74 16.96 -24.63 -11.33
C ASP A 74 16.59 -23.21 -10.84
N THR A 75 15.34 -22.96 -10.43
CA THR A 75 14.91 -21.59 -10.04
C THR A 75 15.00 -21.33 -8.53
N LEU A 76 14.98 -22.38 -7.70
CA LEU A 76 15.07 -22.24 -6.25
C LEU A 76 16.53 -22.39 -5.79
N PRO A 77 17.03 -21.50 -4.90
CA PRO A 77 18.37 -21.64 -4.35
C PRO A 77 18.44 -22.84 -3.38
N PRO A 78 19.65 -23.20 -2.88
CA PRO A 78 19.80 -24.27 -1.91
C PRO A 78 18.87 -24.08 -0.68
N PRO A 79 18.37 -25.16 -0.05
CA PRO A 79 17.41 -25.04 1.06
C PRO A 79 17.88 -24.17 2.22
N SER A 80 19.20 -24.11 2.48
CA SER A 80 19.78 -23.23 3.49
C SER A 80 19.58 -21.75 3.17
N ILE A 81 19.77 -21.37 1.89
CA ILE A 81 19.54 -20.02 1.40
C ILE A 81 18.05 -19.68 1.44
N CYS A 82 17.18 -20.60 1.01
CA CYS A 82 15.72 -20.39 1.13
C CYS A 82 15.32 -20.07 2.58
N LEU A 83 15.83 -20.84 3.55
CA LEU A 83 15.52 -20.63 4.96
C LEU A 83 16.08 -19.30 5.49
N GLU A 84 17.30 -18.93 5.09
CA GLU A 84 17.91 -17.63 5.42
C GLU A 84 17.02 -16.48 4.90
N LEU A 85 16.66 -16.51 3.63
CA LEU A 85 15.84 -15.47 2.99
C LEU A 85 14.45 -15.37 3.61
N VAL A 86 13.82 -16.49 3.97
CA VAL A 86 12.52 -16.48 4.65
C VAL A 86 12.64 -15.86 6.04
N ASN A 87 13.72 -16.14 6.79
CA ASN A 87 13.95 -15.47 8.07
C ASN A 87 14.14 -13.96 7.90
N LEU A 88 14.93 -13.53 6.90
CA LEU A 88 15.11 -12.11 6.58
C LEU A 88 13.79 -11.42 6.19
N TYR A 89 12.89 -12.11 5.49
CA TYR A 89 11.55 -11.61 5.21
C TYR A 89 10.76 -11.35 6.51
N PHE A 90 10.79 -12.30 7.44
CA PHE A 90 10.12 -12.12 8.74
C PHE A 90 10.77 -11.05 9.60
N ASP A 91 12.07 -10.80 9.43
CA ASP A 91 12.80 -9.85 10.25
C ASP A 91 12.66 -8.40 9.75
N PHE A 92 12.58 -8.18 8.43
CA PHE A 92 12.60 -6.83 7.83
C PHE A 92 11.33 -6.39 7.11
N ILE A 93 10.42 -7.31 6.77
CA ILE A 93 9.29 -7.03 5.86
C ILE A 93 7.96 -7.35 6.53
N HIS A 94 7.82 -8.58 7.05
CA HIS A 94 6.62 -8.99 7.77
C HIS A 94 6.42 -8.11 9.01
N ASP A 95 5.16 -7.82 9.32
CA ASP A 95 4.73 -7.00 10.46
C ASP A 95 5.17 -5.52 10.43
N GLN A 96 5.76 -5.06 9.33
CA GLN A 96 6.04 -3.63 9.11
C GLN A 96 4.86 -2.93 8.44
N PHE A 97 4.42 -3.45 7.29
CA PHE A 97 3.28 -2.92 6.52
C PHE A 97 2.17 -3.95 6.28
N HIS A 98 2.46 -5.23 6.51
CA HIS A 98 1.48 -6.30 6.44
C HIS A 98 1.78 -7.45 7.40
N SER A 99 0.73 -8.08 7.91
CA SER A 99 0.79 -9.25 8.77
C SER A 99 0.07 -10.42 8.09
N LEU A 100 0.74 -11.05 7.13
CA LEU A 100 0.11 -12.05 6.26
C LEU A 100 0.31 -13.51 6.68
N PHE A 101 1.29 -13.81 7.53
CA PHE A 101 1.72 -15.18 7.79
C PHE A 101 1.96 -15.45 9.27
N HIS A 102 1.89 -16.72 9.65
CA HIS A 102 2.34 -17.21 10.94
C HIS A 102 3.77 -17.78 10.81
N LYS A 103 4.77 -17.06 11.33
CA LYS A 103 6.21 -17.36 11.16
C LYS A 103 6.57 -18.83 11.45
N PRO A 104 6.19 -19.44 12.60
CA PRO A 104 6.52 -20.83 12.88
C PRO A 104 5.96 -21.82 11.85
N THR A 105 4.73 -21.59 11.36
CA THR A 105 4.11 -22.47 10.36
C THR A 105 4.83 -22.37 9.02
N VAL A 106 5.15 -21.17 8.56
CA VAL A 106 5.87 -20.99 7.29
C VAL A 106 7.27 -21.61 7.34
N LEU A 107 8.01 -21.40 8.43
CA LEU A 107 9.34 -21.99 8.57
C LEU A 107 9.31 -23.52 8.57
N GLU A 108 8.30 -24.12 9.20
CA GLU A 108 8.12 -25.57 9.19
C GLU A 108 7.75 -26.08 7.78
N ASP A 109 6.87 -25.36 7.09
CA ASP A 109 6.46 -25.71 5.73
C ASP A 109 7.62 -25.59 4.73
N VAL A 110 8.53 -24.63 4.92
CA VAL A 110 9.76 -24.49 4.12
C VAL A 110 10.71 -25.65 4.38
N LYS A 111 10.94 -26.01 5.65
CA LYS A 111 11.80 -27.16 6.02
C LYS A 111 11.28 -28.47 5.45
N GLN A 112 9.96 -28.67 5.50
CA GLN A 112 9.31 -29.86 4.98
C GLN A 112 9.02 -29.81 3.47
N ARG A 113 9.44 -28.75 2.76
CA ARG A 113 9.19 -28.53 1.32
C ARG A 113 7.71 -28.57 0.92
N ARG A 114 6.84 -28.11 1.81
CA ARG A 114 5.38 -27.98 1.63
C ARG A 114 4.93 -26.56 1.35
N ALA A 115 5.83 -25.57 1.45
CA ALA A 115 5.52 -24.18 1.16
C ALA A 115 5.09 -23.97 -0.30
N SER A 116 4.10 -23.10 -0.53
CA SER A 116 3.67 -22.72 -1.88
C SER A 116 4.83 -22.04 -2.63
N PRO A 117 5.22 -22.53 -3.82
CA PRO A 117 6.33 -21.95 -4.59
C PRO A 117 6.14 -20.46 -4.89
N VAL A 118 4.91 -20.03 -5.21
CA VAL A 118 4.57 -18.62 -5.48
C VAL A 118 4.90 -17.75 -4.26
N LEU A 119 4.44 -18.15 -3.08
CA LEU A 119 4.67 -17.39 -1.86
C LEU A 119 6.14 -17.40 -1.45
N LEU A 120 6.80 -18.54 -1.58
CA LEU A 120 8.22 -18.67 -1.25
C LEU A 120 9.08 -17.76 -2.13
N LEU A 121 8.85 -17.76 -3.45
CA LEU A 121 9.55 -16.88 -4.38
C LEU A 121 9.25 -15.40 -4.11
N ALA A 122 8.01 -15.03 -3.85
CA ALA A 122 7.64 -13.64 -3.52
C ALA A 122 8.29 -13.16 -2.20
N MET A 123 8.37 -14.02 -1.17
CA MET A 123 9.09 -13.71 0.08
C MET A 123 10.58 -13.48 -0.19
N MET A 124 11.21 -14.35 -0.98
CA MET A 124 12.63 -14.24 -1.35
C MET A 124 12.90 -12.99 -2.19
N ALA A 125 11.98 -12.61 -3.09
CA ALA A 125 12.10 -11.41 -3.90
C ALA A 125 12.22 -10.13 -3.05
N LEU A 126 11.48 -10.06 -1.94
CA LEU A 126 11.54 -8.93 -1.03
C LEU A 126 12.80 -8.97 -0.15
N SER A 127 13.20 -10.14 0.33
CA SER A 127 14.24 -10.26 1.36
C SER A 127 15.66 -10.49 0.85
N ALA A 128 15.85 -10.94 -0.39
CA ALA A 128 17.18 -11.26 -0.96
C ALA A 128 18.17 -10.10 -0.90
N ARG A 129 17.67 -8.86 -0.97
CA ARG A 129 18.47 -7.63 -0.83
C ARG A 129 19.20 -7.49 0.50
N PHE A 130 18.72 -8.13 1.56
CA PHE A 130 19.34 -8.06 2.90
C PHE A 130 20.37 -9.15 3.18
N SER A 131 20.44 -10.19 2.35
CA SER A 131 21.37 -11.30 2.58
C SER A 131 22.82 -10.83 2.41
N SER A 132 23.71 -11.25 3.30
CA SER A 132 25.16 -11.04 3.16
C SER A 132 25.88 -12.32 2.75
N ASN A 133 25.13 -13.33 2.29
CA ASN A 133 25.67 -14.64 1.93
C ASN A 133 26.54 -14.54 0.66
N PRO A 134 27.69 -15.24 0.59
CA PRO A 134 28.54 -15.30 -0.61
C PRO A 134 27.80 -15.74 -1.88
N PHE A 135 26.68 -16.45 -1.76
CA PHE A 135 25.81 -16.81 -2.89
C PHE A 135 25.38 -15.60 -3.74
N PHE A 136 25.28 -14.40 -3.14
CA PHE A 136 24.88 -13.17 -3.82
C PHE A 136 26.05 -12.18 -4.02
N ALA A 137 27.31 -12.62 -3.90
CA ALA A 137 28.47 -11.73 -3.96
C ALA A 137 28.56 -10.93 -5.27
N ASP A 138 28.17 -11.54 -6.39
CA ASP A 138 28.26 -10.95 -7.73
C ASP A 138 27.02 -10.15 -8.14
N ILE A 139 26.00 -10.05 -7.28
CA ILE A 139 24.72 -9.40 -7.59
C ILE A 139 24.51 -8.20 -6.68
N ASN A 140 24.23 -7.05 -7.28
CA ASN A 140 23.91 -5.83 -6.54
C ASN A 140 22.72 -6.08 -5.61
N PRO A 141 22.78 -5.72 -4.30
CA PRO A 141 21.67 -5.89 -3.36
C PRO A 141 20.30 -5.49 -3.90
N ARG A 142 20.23 -4.43 -4.71
CA ARG A 142 18.98 -3.92 -5.31
C ARG A 142 18.31 -4.90 -6.27
N GLU A 143 19.09 -5.71 -6.99
CA GLU A 143 18.64 -6.57 -8.10
C GLU A 143 18.49 -8.04 -7.68
N ARG A 144 18.92 -8.40 -6.45
CA ARG A 144 18.90 -9.79 -5.95
C ARG A 144 17.51 -10.42 -5.91
N GLY A 145 16.47 -9.59 -5.88
CA GLY A 145 15.08 -10.03 -5.79
C GLY A 145 14.41 -10.30 -7.15
N ASP A 146 14.94 -9.76 -8.24
CA ASP A 146 14.21 -9.57 -9.50
C ASP A 146 13.82 -10.90 -10.13
N ARG A 147 14.77 -11.82 -10.25
CA ARG A 147 14.52 -13.17 -10.77
C ARG A 147 13.46 -13.93 -9.97
N TYR A 148 13.41 -13.74 -8.65
CA TYR A 148 12.40 -14.38 -7.80
C TYR A 148 11.02 -13.75 -7.98
N ALA A 149 10.94 -12.43 -8.16
CA ALA A 149 9.69 -11.73 -8.44
C ALA A 149 9.12 -12.14 -9.80
N GLU A 150 9.94 -12.19 -10.84
CA GLU A 150 9.56 -12.60 -12.19
C GLU A 150 8.97 -14.02 -12.18
N GLU A 151 9.66 -14.98 -11.55
CA GLU A 151 9.17 -16.35 -11.46
C GLU A 151 7.90 -16.46 -10.61
N SER A 152 7.83 -15.72 -9.49
CA SER A 152 6.62 -15.67 -8.67
C SER A 152 5.42 -15.14 -9.47
N SER A 153 5.62 -14.08 -10.25
CA SER A 153 4.59 -13.50 -11.12
C SER A 153 4.17 -14.49 -12.21
N ARG A 154 5.12 -15.23 -12.81
CA ARG A 154 4.85 -16.30 -13.79
C ARG A 154 3.99 -17.42 -13.22
N LEU A 155 4.18 -17.77 -11.95
CA LEU A 155 3.42 -18.83 -11.28
C LEU A 155 2.08 -18.34 -10.71
N LEU A 156 1.87 -17.03 -10.60
CA LEU A 156 0.63 -16.46 -10.08
C LEU A 156 -0.55 -16.75 -11.02
N ASN A 157 -1.55 -17.47 -10.52
CA ASN A 157 -2.77 -17.75 -11.25
C ASN A 157 -3.96 -16.99 -10.66
N LEU A 158 -4.32 -15.86 -11.27
CA LEU A 158 -5.44 -15.02 -10.83
C LEU A 158 -6.83 -15.69 -10.93
N ARG A 159 -6.93 -16.80 -11.66
CA ARG A 159 -8.17 -17.58 -11.74
C ARG A 159 -8.40 -18.45 -10.50
N ASP A 160 -7.35 -18.72 -9.74
CA ASP A 160 -7.45 -19.41 -8.46
C ASP A 160 -7.76 -18.41 -7.35
N VAL A 161 -9.04 -18.31 -6.96
CA VAL A 161 -9.49 -17.44 -5.88
C VAL A 161 -9.19 -18.12 -4.55
N SER A 162 -7.98 -17.92 -4.02
CA SER A 162 -7.49 -18.53 -2.79
C SER A 162 -6.74 -17.53 -1.90
N LEU A 163 -6.58 -17.88 -0.62
CA LEU A 163 -5.80 -17.06 0.32
C LEU A 163 -4.35 -16.90 -0.15
N THR A 164 -3.79 -17.96 -0.73
CA THR A 164 -2.45 -17.97 -1.32
C THR A 164 -2.34 -16.94 -2.44
N THR A 165 -3.33 -16.85 -3.33
CA THR A 165 -3.32 -15.86 -4.42
C THR A 165 -3.42 -14.44 -3.87
N ALA A 166 -4.27 -14.19 -2.87
CA ALA A 166 -4.34 -12.87 -2.22
C ALA A 166 -3.00 -12.48 -1.57
N GLN A 167 -2.39 -13.39 -0.80
CA GLN A 167 -1.09 -13.16 -0.17
C GLN A 167 0.02 -12.93 -1.21
N ALA A 168 0.04 -13.70 -2.29
CA ALA A 168 1.01 -13.54 -3.38
C ALA A 168 0.87 -12.19 -4.08
N CYS A 169 -0.36 -11.74 -4.35
CA CYS A 169 -0.61 -10.41 -4.88
C CYS A 169 -0.09 -9.31 -3.93
N VAL A 170 -0.30 -9.43 -2.61
CA VAL A 170 0.24 -8.44 -1.67
C VAL A 170 1.77 -8.40 -1.70
N LEU A 171 2.44 -9.56 -1.74
CA LEU A 171 3.91 -9.59 -1.80
C LEU A 171 4.46 -9.03 -3.12
N LEU A 172 3.81 -9.33 -4.25
CA LEU A 172 4.22 -8.81 -5.56
C LEU A 172 3.94 -7.31 -5.70
N GLY A 173 2.83 -6.81 -5.15
CA GLY A 173 2.57 -5.37 -5.08
C GLY A 173 3.62 -4.65 -4.24
N ALA A 174 3.95 -5.23 -3.08
CA ALA A 174 5.04 -4.75 -2.23
C ALA A 174 6.42 -4.82 -2.88
N PHE A 175 6.64 -5.70 -3.86
CA PHE A 175 7.88 -5.73 -4.64
C PHE A 175 7.87 -4.68 -5.76
N SER A 176 6.74 -4.51 -6.44
CA SER A 176 6.56 -3.54 -7.52
C SER A 176 6.85 -2.11 -7.05
N ILE A 177 6.36 -1.75 -5.86
CA ILE A 177 6.60 -0.44 -5.27
C ILE A 177 8.08 -0.18 -4.94
N THR A 178 8.89 -1.23 -4.79
CA THR A 178 10.35 -1.11 -4.54
C THR A 178 11.14 -0.74 -5.78
N HIS A 179 10.50 -0.80 -6.95
CA HIS A 179 10.99 -0.33 -8.24
C HIS A 179 10.32 0.98 -8.69
N GLY A 180 9.47 1.58 -7.84
CA GLY A 180 8.71 2.79 -8.18
C GLY A 180 7.48 2.53 -9.03
N GLU A 181 7.05 1.27 -9.21
CA GLU A 181 5.88 0.93 -10.03
C GLU A 181 4.58 1.05 -9.22
N ALA A 182 4.18 2.28 -8.89
CA ALA A 182 2.99 2.58 -8.09
C ALA A 182 1.70 1.99 -8.70
N GLN A 183 1.56 2.06 -10.03
CA GLN A 183 0.38 1.56 -10.73
C GLN A 183 0.28 0.03 -10.68
N ALA A 184 1.41 -0.67 -10.83
CA ALA A 184 1.45 -2.13 -10.74
C ALA A 184 1.10 -2.59 -9.31
N GLU A 185 1.65 -1.89 -8.30
CA GLU A 185 1.30 -2.11 -6.90
C GLU A 185 -0.20 -1.99 -6.64
N ALA A 186 -0.83 -0.88 -7.08
CA ALA A 186 -2.25 -0.63 -6.88
C ALA A 186 -3.14 -1.70 -7.55
N VAL A 187 -2.73 -2.23 -8.71
CA VAL A 187 -3.43 -3.34 -9.38
C VAL A 187 -3.32 -4.62 -8.57
N TYR A 188 -2.13 -5.01 -8.12
CA TYR A 188 -1.95 -6.21 -7.31
C TYR A 188 -2.75 -6.13 -6.00
N TYR A 189 -2.71 -4.99 -5.31
CA TYR A 189 -3.49 -4.78 -4.09
C TYR A 189 -4.99 -4.78 -4.34
N SER A 190 -5.46 -4.15 -5.42
CA SER A 190 -6.87 -4.24 -5.83
C SER A 190 -7.31 -5.69 -6.03
N VAL A 191 -6.50 -6.51 -6.70
CA VAL A 191 -6.80 -7.93 -6.89
C VAL A 191 -6.85 -8.67 -5.55
N ALA A 192 -5.90 -8.40 -4.64
CA ALA A 192 -5.89 -9.01 -3.31
C ALA A 192 -7.13 -8.63 -2.49
N CYS A 193 -7.52 -7.34 -2.49
CA CYS A 193 -8.73 -6.84 -1.85
C CYS A 193 -9.98 -7.51 -2.42
N ARG A 194 -10.09 -7.65 -3.75
CA ARG A 194 -11.21 -8.35 -4.39
C ARG A 194 -11.26 -9.83 -4.02
N ILE A 195 -10.13 -10.54 -4.02
CA ILE A 195 -10.07 -11.94 -3.60
C ILE A 195 -10.49 -12.09 -2.13
N ALA A 196 -10.01 -11.23 -1.24
CA ALA A 196 -10.37 -11.26 0.18
C ALA A 196 -11.88 -11.07 0.41
N ASN A 197 -12.51 -10.15 -0.34
CA ASN A 197 -13.95 -9.96 -0.32
C ASN A 197 -14.71 -11.19 -0.89
N LEU A 198 -14.24 -11.76 -2.00
CA LEU A 198 -14.85 -12.97 -2.59
C LEU A 198 -14.77 -14.19 -1.64
N LEU A 199 -13.67 -14.32 -0.90
CA LEU A 199 -13.48 -15.37 0.11
C LEU A 199 -14.25 -15.09 1.40
N ASN A 200 -14.81 -13.89 1.54
CA ASN A 200 -15.52 -13.42 2.71
C ASN A 200 -14.71 -13.63 4.00
N LEU A 201 -13.42 -13.26 3.97
CA LEU A 201 -12.49 -13.53 5.06
C LEU A 201 -12.97 -12.96 6.39
N ALA A 202 -13.60 -11.78 6.36
CA ALA A 202 -14.14 -11.09 7.54
C ALA A 202 -15.25 -11.85 8.28
N SER A 203 -16.11 -12.61 7.60
CA SER A 203 -17.33 -13.16 8.21
C SER A 203 -17.46 -14.68 8.12
N LYS A 204 -16.34 -15.38 7.88
CA LYS A 204 -16.36 -16.83 7.84
C LYS A 204 -16.71 -17.40 9.24
N PRO A 205 -17.77 -18.21 9.37
CA PRO A 205 -18.08 -18.87 10.64
C PRO A 205 -17.01 -19.91 10.92
N THR A 206 -16.12 -19.62 11.86
CA THR A 206 -15.24 -20.59 12.49
C THR A 206 -15.96 -21.12 13.73
N SER A 207 -15.85 -22.43 13.96
CA SER A 207 -16.52 -23.10 15.08
C SER A 207 -15.91 -22.72 16.43
N ASP A 208 -14.66 -22.28 16.43
CA ASP A 208 -13.92 -21.84 17.60
C ASP A 208 -13.53 -20.35 17.48
N PRO A 209 -13.95 -19.48 18.42
CA PRO A 209 -13.53 -18.10 18.51
C PRO A 209 -12.01 -17.93 18.65
N VAL A 210 -11.32 -18.86 19.30
CA VAL A 210 -9.85 -18.86 19.40
C VAL A 210 -9.24 -19.18 18.04
N GLU A 211 -9.78 -20.16 17.31
CA GLU A 211 -9.36 -20.45 15.93
C GLU A 211 -9.63 -19.28 14.96
N ARG A 212 -10.64 -18.44 15.22
CA ARG A 212 -10.87 -17.19 14.49
C ARG A 212 -9.74 -16.19 14.74
N GLU A 213 -9.49 -15.88 16.00
CA GLU A 213 -8.46 -14.92 16.44
C GLU A 213 -7.02 -15.37 16.12
N VAL A 214 -6.79 -16.68 16.13
CA VAL A 214 -5.53 -17.34 15.75
C VAL A 214 -5.40 -17.46 14.22
N ASN A 215 -6.45 -17.19 13.44
CA ASN A 215 -6.41 -17.39 12.00
C ASN A 215 -5.69 -16.26 11.27
N ILE A 216 -4.72 -16.66 10.46
CA ILE A 216 -4.03 -15.83 9.46
C ILE A 216 -5.01 -15.01 8.61
N ARG A 217 -6.24 -15.50 8.40
CA ARG A 217 -7.29 -14.83 7.59
C ARG A 217 -7.67 -13.45 8.14
N ASP A 218 -7.80 -13.30 9.44
CA ASP A 218 -8.21 -12.04 10.06
C ASP A 218 -7.06 -11.03 9.99
N LYS A 219 -5.82 -11.47 10.24
CA LYS A 219 -4.62 -10.63 10.05
C LYS A 219 -4.43 -10.22 8.58
N VAL A 220 -4.70 -11.11 7.62
CA VAL A 220 -4.67 -10.78 6.18
C VAL A 220 -5.76 -9.75 5.85
N TRP A 221 -6.98 -9.92 6.37
CA TRP A 221 -8.06 -8.95 6.18
C TRP A 221 -7.69 -7.57 6.71
N TRP A 222 -7.23 -7.48 7.97
CA TRP A 222 -6.82 -6.22 8.56
C TRP A 222 -5.62 -5.59 7.86
N SER A 223 -4.66 -6.40 7.41
CA SER A 223 -3.54 -5.92 6.59
C SER A 223 -4.03 -5.30 5.29
N LEU A 224 -4.99 -5.94 4.60
CA LEU A 224 -5.59 -5.41 3.38
C LEU A 224 -6.39 -4.12 3.64
N CYS A 225 -7.11 -4.02 4.76
CA CYS A 225 -7.77 -2.77 5.15
C CYS A 225 -6.76 -1.63 5.36
N MET A 226 -5.58 -1.92 5.93
CA MET A 226 -4.52 -0.91 6.06
C MET A 226 -3.93 -0.55 4.69
N ILE A 227 -3.53 -1.55 3.91
CA ILE A 227 -2.99 -1.40 2.55
C ILE A 227 -3.91 -0.56 1.65
N ASP A 228 -5.20 -0.85 1.67
CA ASP A 228 -6.21 -0.18 0.85
C ASP A 228 -6.33 1.32 1.18
N VAL A 229 -6.01 1.76 2.41
CA VAL A 229 -6.00 3.18 2.76
C VAL A 229 -4.82 3.89 2.11
N TRP A 230 -3.59 3.45 2.37
CA TRP A 230 -2.41 4.19 1.91
C TRP A 230 -2.10 3.98 0.43
N SER A 231 -2.36 2.79 -0.14
CA SER A 231 -2.18 2.59 -1.59
C SER A 231 -3.21 3.39 -2.38
N SER A 232 -4.50 3.35 -2.01
CA SER A 232 -5.54 4.12 -2.71
C SER A 232 -5.30 5.62 -2.64
N THR A 233 -4.92 6.16 -1.47
CA THR A 233 -4.54 7.57 -1.34
C THR A 233 -3.27 7.89 -2.15
N GLY A 234 -2.29 6.98 -2.16
CA GLY A 234 -1.02 7.16 -2.86
C GLY A 234 -1.11 7.18 -4.39
N VAL A 235 -2.21 6.67 -4.98
CA VAL A 235 -2.48 6.74 -6.44
C VAL A 235 -3.75 7.53 -6.79
N GLY A 236 -4.44 8.10 -5.79
CA GLY A 236 -5.68 8.86 -5.99
C GLY A 236 -6.87 8.02 -6.48
N LEU A 237 -6.96 6.74 -6.08
CA LEU A 237 -8.05 5.83 -6.44
C LEU A 237 -9.04 5.61 -5.29
N ALA A 238 -10.24 5.12 -5.62
CA ALA A 238 -11.24 4.77 -4.63
C ALA A 238 -10.91 3.46 -3.91
N ARG A 239 -11.07 3.47 -2.58
CA ARG A 239 -10.90 2.31 -1.70
C ARG A 239 -11.86 1.17 -2.03
N GLN A 240 -11.40 -0.06 -1.83
CA GLN A 240 -12.18 -1.28 -2.09
C GLN A 240 -12.61 -2.01 -0.81
N MET A 241 -11.89 -1.81 0.29
CA MET A 241 -12.15 -2.48 1.55
C MET A 241 -13.18 -1.70 2.37
N PRO A 242 -14.27 -2.35 2.84
CA PRO A 242 -15.26 -1.69 3.67
C PRO A 242 -14.69 -1.37 5.05
N VAL A 243 -15.19 -0.30 5.67
CA VAL A 243 -14.96 -0.02 7.08
C VAL A 243 -15.91 -0.89 7.90
N LEU A 244 -15.37 -1.86 8.63
CA LEU A 244 -16.14 -2.78 9.46
C LEU A 244 -15.79 -2.53 10.93
N ASP A 245 -16.66 -1.81 11.63
CA ASP A 245 -16.45 -1.46 13.05
C ASP A 245 -16.79 -2.62 14.01
N THR A 246 -17.52 -3.63 13.53
CA THR A 246 -18.02 -4.75 14.34
C THR A 246 -17.06 -5.92 14.43
N LEU A 247 -15.97 -5.92 13.67
CA LEU A 247 -14.98 -7.00 13.71
C LEU A 247 -14.07 -6.86 14.94
N PRO A 248 -13.77 -7.98 15.65
CA PRO A 248 -12.83 -7.95 16.75
C PRO A 248 -11.43 -7.57 16.25
N LEU A 249 -10.70 -6.81 17.08
CA LEU A 249 -9.31 -6.46 16.81
C LEU A 249 -8.41 -7.67 17.09
N PRO A 250 -7.30 -7.84 16.35
CA PRO A 250 -6.39 -8.96 16.54
C PRO A 250 -5.94 -9.14 18.00
N MET A 251 -5.81 -10.40 18.41
CA MET A 251 -5.21 -10.77 19.70
C MET A 251 -3.73 -10.35 19.84
N ASP A 252 -3.21 -10.50 21.07
CA ASP A 252 -1.82 -10.20 21.41
C ASP A 252 -0.79 -10.93 20.53
N ASP A 253 0.25 -10.20 20.10
CA ASP A 253 1.24 -10.68 19.13
C ASP A 253 2.18 -11.74 19.70
N VAL A 254 2.46 -11.71 21.01
CA VAL A 254 3.29 -12.75 21.67
C VAL A 254 2.52 -14.07 21.73
N GLY A 255 1.22 -13.98 22.02
CA GLY A 255 0.30 -15.11 21.99
C GLY A 255 0.21 -15.77 20.61
N PHE A 256 0.10 -14.97 19.55
CA PHE A 256 -0.01 -15.46 18.17
C PHE A 256 1.26 -16.17 17.67
N LEU A 257 2.46 -15.73 18.10
CA LEU A 257 3.73 -16.33 17.69
C LEU A 257 4.07 -17.63 18.44
N ALA A 258 3.30 -18.00 19.47
CA ALA A 258 3.52 -19.21 20.23
C ALA A 258 3.22 -20.48 19.38
N PRO A 259 4.01 -21.57 19.52
CA PRO A 259 3.72 -22.82 18.83
C PRO A 259 2.35 -23.37 19.25
N ARG A 260 1.54 -23.83 18.28
CA ARG A 260 0.18 -24.39 18.51
C ARG A 260 0.10 -25.58 19.48
N GLN A 261 1.25 -26.11 19.91
CA GLN A 261 1.36 -27.27 20.81
C GLN A 261 1.66 -26.89 22.27
N ALA A 262 1.89 -25.61 22.59
CA ALA A 262 1.97 -25.20 23.98
C ALA A 262 0.56 -25.30 24.59
N GLU A 263 0.45 -26.00 25.72
CA GLU A 263 -0.76 -26.32 26.47
C GLU A 263 -1.76 -25.15 26.50
N ALA A 264 -3.06 -25.46 26.50
CA ALA A 264 -4.15 -24.50 26.58
C ALA A 264 -4.05 -23.62 27.84
N ILE A 265 -3.21 -22.59 27.76
CA ILE A 265 -3.20 -21.48 28.70
C ILE A 265 -4.57 -20.82 28.53
N PRO A 266 -5.32 -20.55 29.61
CA PRO A 266 -6.54 -19.76 29.52
C PRO A 266 -6.15 -18.41 28.92
N TRP A 267 -6.47 -18.20 27.63
CA TRP A 267 -6.18 -16.97 26.92
C TRP A 267 -6.98 -15.86 27.59
N THR A 268 -6.38 -15.13 28.52
CA THR A 268 -6.85 -13.78 28.84
C THR A 268 -6.49 -12.95 27.62
N VAL A 269 -7.42 -12.82 26.67
CA VAL A 269 -7.21 -12.09 25.43
C VAL A 269 -7.13 -10.60 25.75
N ASP A 270 -5.94 -10.14 26.14
CA ASP A 270 -5.68 -8.72 26.31
C ASP A 270 -5.43 -8.10 24.92
N HIS A 271 -6.52 -7.72 24.25
CA HIS A 271 -6.46 -6.98 22.99
C HIS A 271 -5.82 -5.58 23.15
N GLY A 272 -5.68 -5.09 24.39
CA GLY A 272 -5.09 -3.79 24.71
C GLY A 272 -3.57 -3.73 24.55
N SER A 273 -2.89 -4.87 24.36
CA SER A 273 -1.43 -4.94 24.24
C SER A 273 -0.92 -5.29 22.83
N SER A 274 -1.81 -5.62 21.89
CA SER A 274 -1.46 -5.99 20.51
C SER A 274 -0.98 -4.78 19.71
N LEU A 275 0.25 -4.82 19.19
CA LEU A 275 0.82 -3.76 18.35
C LEU A 275 0.05 -3.63 17.04
N LEU A 276 -0.34 -4.76 16.44
CA LEU A 276 -1.16 -4.78 15.22
C LEU A 276 -2.53 -4.12 15.43
N ALA A 277 -3.19 -4.36 16.56
CA ALA A 277 -4.46 -3.71 16.89
C ALA A 277 -4.31 -2.17 16.95
N HIS A 278 -3.19 -1.68 17.48
CA HIS A 278 -2.90 -0.25 17.53
C HIS A 278 -2.57 0.35 16.16
N MET A 279 -1.88 -0.40 15.28
CA MET A 279 -1.70 0.01 13.88
C MET A 279 -3.04 0.16 13.15
N ILE A 280 -3.98 -0.78 13.35
CA ILE A 280 -5.31 -0.72 12.76
C ILE A 280 -6.08 0.53 13.25
N LYS A 281 -6.04 0.81 14.56
CA LYS A 281 -6.67 2.01 15.13
C LYS A 281 -6.07 3.29 14.55
N LEU A 282 -4.74 3.39 14.49
CA LEU A 282 -4.05 4.54 13.88
C LEU A 282 -4.40 4.70 12.40
N ASN A 283 -4.50 3.61 11.66
CA ASN A 283 -4.83 3.65 10.23
C ASN A 283 -6.25 4.20 9.97
N ARG A 284 -7.20 4.02 10.91
CA ARG A 284 -8.51 4.68 10.83
C ARG A 284 -8.38 6.20 10.96
N ILE A 285 -7.50 6.67 11.84
CA ILE A 285 -7.21 8.11 11.98
C ILE A 285 -6.53 8.64 10.70
N LEU A 286 -5.57 7.89 10.13
CA LEU A 286 -4.94 8.23 8.86
C LEU A 286 -5.96 8.44 7.74
N LEU A 287 -6.94 7.53 7.62
CA LEU A 287 -7.99 7.65 6.61
C LEU A 287 -8.72 9.00 6.73
N GLU A 288 -9.13 9.39 7.93
CA GLU A 288 -9.83 10.66 8.15
C GLU A 288 -8.92 11.88 7.88
N ILE A 289 -7.62 11.79 8.23
CA ILE A 289 -6.63 12.83 7.90
C ILE A 289 -6.48 12.98 6.38
N ASN A 290 -6.36 11.87 5.64
CA ASN A 290 -6.24 11.91 4.18
C ASN A 290 -7.48 12.53 3.53
N LEU A 291 -8.67 12.12 3.98
CA LEU A 291 -9.93 12.67 3.50
C LEU A 291 -10.08 14.16 3.81
N LEU A 292 -9.61 14.62 4.98
CA LEU A 292 -9.59 16.04 5.33
C LEU A 292 -8.64 16.83 4.42
N ASN A 293 -7.43 16.32 4.20
CA ASN A 293 -6.44 16.97 3.34
C ASN A 293 -6.96 17.10 1.90
N GLU A 294 -7.60 16.06 1.35
CA GLU A 294 -8.25 16.10 0.04
C GLU A 294 -9.41 17.13 -0.02
N ARG A 295 -10.27 17.18 1.01
CA ARG A 295 -11.35 18.17 1.11
C ARG A 295 -10.82 19.60 1.25
N THR A 296 -9.69 19.78 1.91
CA THR A 296 -9.07 21.10 2.09
C THR A 296 -8.52 21.62 0.77
N VAL A 297 -7.80 20.78 0.01
CA VAL A 297 -7.25 21.15 -1.29
C VAL A 297 -8.33 21.39 -2.34
N SER A 298 -9.40 20.60 -2.33
CA SER A 298 -10.55 20.82 -3.22
C SER A 298 -11.40 22.04 -2.85
N GLY A 299 -11.11 22.71 -1.72
CA GLY A 299 -11.86 23.86 -1.22
C GLY A 299 -13.20 23.51 -0.58
N ALA A 300 -13.50 22.21 -0.39
CA ALA A 300 -14.73 21.74 0.25
C ALA A 300 -14.78 22.05 1.75
N THR A 301 -13.61 22.09 2.41
CA THR A 301 -13.49 22.42 3.83
C THR A 301 -12.49 23.58 4.00
N SER A 302 -12.88 24.65 4.71
CA SER A 302 -12.00 25.79 4.99
C SER A 302 -12.43 26.57 6.26
N GLY A 303 -11.55 27.43 6.77
CA GLY A 303 -11.84 28.31 7.90
C GLY A 303 -12.14 27.57 9.20
N VAL A 304 -13.22 27.97 9.89
CA VAL A 304 -13.61 27.40 11.20
C VAL A 304 -13.95 25.91 11.13
N VAL A 305 -14.50 25.44 10.00
CA VAL A 305 -14.83 24.01 9.82
C VAL A 305 -13.55 23.18 9.78
N LEU A 306 -12.54 23.65 9.04
CA LEU A 306 -11.22 23.03 8.99
C LEU A 306 -10.61 22.95 10.39
N GLU A 307 -10.63 24.06 11.13
CA GLU A 307 -10.07 24.11 12.49
C GLU A 307 -10.76 23.13 13.46
N ASN A 308 -12.08 23.01 13.40
CA ASN A 308 -12.83 22.06 14.22
C ASN A 308 -12.51 20.60 13.85
N GLU A 309 -12.42 20.27 12.56
CA GLU A 309 -12.05 18.92 12.12
C GLU A 309 -10.60 18.58 12.48
N VAL A 310 -9.67 19.53 12.32
CA VAL A 310 -8.27 19.38 12.76
C VAL A 310 -8.18 19.18 14.27
N MET A 311 -8.93 19.94 15.06
CA MET A 311 -9.00 19.76 16.51
C MET A 311 -9.56 18.38 16.88
N GLY A 312 -10.60 17.91 16.20
CA GLY A 312 -11.17 16.58 16.39
C GLY A 312 -10.14 15.47 16.13
N LEU A 313 -9.40 15.55 15.03
CA LEU A 313 -8.36 14.58 14.69
C LEU A 313 -7.14 14.68 15.62
N SER A 314 -6.77 15.90 16.04
CA SER A 314 -5.75 16.13 17.06
C SER A 314 -6.12 15.43 18.37
N ASN A 315 -7.36 15.56 18.82
CA ASN A 315 -7.85 14.89 20.02
C ASN A 315 -7.88 13.38 19.84
N ALA A 316 -8.27 12.86 18.67
CA ALA A 316 -8.24 11.42 18.40
C ALA A 316 -6.82 10.83 18.48
N LEU A 317 -5.80 11.55 18.00
CA LEU A 317 -4.39 11.16 18.15
C LEU A 317 -3.95 11.17 19.62
N ASP A 318 -4.36 12.18 20.38
CA ASP A 318 -4.02 12.32 21.80
C ASP A 318 -4.73 11.25 22.66
N GLU A 319 -6.01 10.98 22.38
CA GLU A 319 -6.80 9.92 23.00
C GLU A 319 -6.21 8.54 22.72
N TRP A 320 -5.82 8.26 21.47
CA TRP A 320 -5.12 7.03 21.13
C TRP A 320 -3.85 6.89 21.98
N HIS A 321 -3.01 7.92 22.02
CA HIS A 321 -1.76 7.89 22.78
C HIS A 321 -1.99 7.69 24.28
N ASN A 322 -2.97 8.38 24.86
CA ASN A 322 -3.31 8.29 26.28
C ASN A 322 -3.99 6.96 26.66
N SER A 323 -4.62 6.28 25.70
CA SER A 323 -5.24 4.97 25.91
C SER A 323 -4.23 3.82 25.95
N LEU A 324 -2.97 4.07 25.56
CA LEU A 324 -1.93 3.05 25.52
C LEU A 324 -1.53 2.59 26.92
N PRO A 325 -1.25 1.29 27.12
CA PRO A 325 -0.63 0.81 28.34
C PRO A 325 0.74 1.46 28.56
N PRO A 326 1.19 1.67 29.82
CA PRO A 326 2.51 2.26 30.11
C PRO A 326 3.69 1.50 29.49
N SER A 327 3.53 0.19 29.27
CA SER A 327 4.53 -0.64 28.59
C SER A 327 4.69 -0.33 27.11
N MET A 328 3.70 0.31 26.48
CA MET A 328 3.66 0.59 25.05
C MET A 328 4.08 2.02 24.71
N HIS A 329 4.24 2.90 25.71
CA HIS A 329 4.73 4.26 25.47
C HIS A 329 6.14 4.29 24.86
N ASN A 330 6.37 5.23 23.94
CA ASN A 330 7.69 5.47 23.33
C ASN A 330 8.69 5.95 24.38
N THR A 331 9.40 5.00 24.99
CA THR A 331 10.49 5.24 25.93
C THR A 331 11.65 4.31 25.57
N PRO A 332 12.91 4.71 25.84
CA PRO A 332 14.07 3.85 25.59
C PRO A 332 13.95 2.47 26.26
N THR A 333 13.42 2.43 27.49
CA THR A 333 13.20 1.19 28.26
C THR A 333 12.19 0.27 27.58
N ASN A 334 11.07 0.81 27.11
CA ASN A 334 10.04 0.01 26.42
C ASN A 334 10.54 -0.47 25.06
N LEU A 335 11.23 0.39 24.31
CA LEU A 335 11.84 0.01 23.03
C LEU A 335 12.79 -1.18 23.22
N GLN A 336 13.68 -1.11 24.20
CA GLN A 336 14.61 -2.22 24.51
C GLN A 336 13.87 -3.49 24.96
N ARG A 337 12.78 -3.35 25.72
CA ARG A 337 11.94 -4.49 26.15
C ARG A 337 11.23 -5.17 24.99
N TYR A 338 10.71 -4.42 24.01
CA TYR A 338 10.13 -5.01 22.80
C TYR A 338 11.22 -5.57 21.88
N ALA A 339 12.39 -4.94 21.81
CA ALA A 339 13.56 -5.46 21.10
C ALA A 339 13.96 -6.85 21.58
N SER A 340 14.06 -7.04 22.91
CA SER A 340 14.43 -8.34 23.50
C SER A 340 13.40 -9.45 23.25
N ARG A 341 12.18 -9.09 22.83
CA ARG A 341 11.09 -10.02 22.45
C ARG A 341 10.99 -10.24 20.94
N GLY A 342 11.87 -9.62 20.14
CA GLY A 342 11.80 -9.67 18.67
C GLY A 342 10.70 -8.80 18.06
N LEU A 343 10.05 -7.95 18.85
CA LEU A 343 8.95 -7.06 18.43
C LEU A 343 9.39 -5.59 18.30
N GLY A 344 10.69 -5.31 18.45
CA GLY A 344 11.23 -3.95 18.42
C GLY A 344 10.92 -3.19 17.14
N ARG A 345 11.01 -3.85 15.97
CA ARG A 345 10.71 -3.20 14.68
C ARG A 345 9.23 -2.86 14.53
N MET A 346 8.34 -3.78 14.92
CA MET A 346 6.90 -3.54 14.91
C MET A 346 6.52 -2.39 15.88
N PHE A 347 7.16 -2.31 17.04
CA PHE A 347 7.01 -1.19 17.97
C PHE A 347 7.39 0.15 17.32
N VAL A 348 8.53 0.20 16.64
CA VAL A 348 8.95 1.42 15.94
C VAL A 348 7.98 1.74 14.81
N ALA A 349 7.50 0.76 14.04
CA ALA A 349 6.53 0.96 12.96
C ALA A 349 5.22 1.62 13.43
N VAL A 350 4.68 1.21 14.59
CA VAL A 350 3.50 1.85 15.22
C VAL A 350 3.73 3.35 15.44
N TYR A 351 4.86 3.69 16.04
CA TYR A 351 5.19 5.08 16.35
C TYR A 351 5.60 5.89 15.13
N LEU A 352 6.22 5.27 14.12
CA LEU A 352 6.44 5.91 12.82
C LEU A 352 5.12 6.31 12.18
N GLY A 353 4.11 5.43 12.22
CA GLY A 353 2.74 5.76 11.82
C GLY A 353 2.19 6.94 12.61
N TYR A 354 2.18 6.85 13.95
CA TYR A 354 1.67 7.92 14.82
C TYR A 354 2.31 9.29 14.53
N TYR A 355 3.64 9.35 14.47
CA TYR A 355 4.35 10.61 14.26
C TYR A 355 4.21 11.12 12.82
N HIS A 356 4.12 10.23 11.84
CA HIS A 356 3.89 10.60 10.45
C HIS A 356 2.48 11.18 10.27
N PHE A 357 1.46 10.57 10.86
CA PHE A 357 0.06 11.01 10.72
C PHE A 357 -0.14 12.39 11.37
N GLY A 358 0.50 12.63 12.51
CA GLY A 358 0.56 13.96 13.12
C GLY A 358 1.20 15.01 12.21
N GLN A 359 2.29 14.67 11.51
CA GLN A 359 2.88 15.57 10.51
C GLN A 359 1.89 15.86 9.39
N LEU A 360 1.25 14.86 8.79
CA LEU A 360 0.30 15.02 7.69
C LEU A 360 -0.90 15.91 8.07
N LEU A 361 -1.40 15.81 9.30
CA LEU A 361 -2.51 16.62 9.79
C LEU A 361 -2.13 18.10 9.95
N PHE A 362 -0.93 18.35 10.49
CA PHE A 362 -0.50 19.70 10.85
C PHE A 362 0.39 20.39 9.80
N TYR A 363 0.80 19.67 8.74
CA TYR A 363 1.76 20.17 7.76
C TYR A 363 1.34 21.50 7.14
N GLN A 364 0.04 21.64 6.84
CA GLN A 364 -0.52 22.85 6.21
C GLN A 364 -0.33 24.13 7.04
N PHE A 365 -0.17 24.01 8.37
CA PHE A 365 0.00 25.14 9.26
C PHE A 365 1.45 25.65 9.33
N LEU A 366 2.38 24.96 8.65
CA LEU A 366 3.73 25.49 8.40
C LEU A 366 3.69 26.67 7.43
N HIS A 367 2.65 26.78 6.59
CA HIS A 367 2.50 27.92 5.69
C HIS A 367 2.21 29.21 6.46
N GLY A 368 2.99 30.25 6.19
CA GLY A 368 2.90 31.56 6.85
C GLY A 368 1.52 32.19 6.75
N ASP A 369 0.84 32.16 5.59
CA ASP A 369 -0.45 32.88 5.40
C ASP A 369 -1.65 32.33 6.18
N CYS A 370 -1.46 31.34 7.05
CA CYS A 370 -2.39 31.14 8.17
C CYS A 370 -2.38 32.35 9.16
N THR A 371 -1.49 33.33 8.97
CA THR A 371 -1.27 34.55 9.78
C THR A 371 -2.31 35.66 9.63
N GLY A 372 -3.57 35.33 9.34
CA GLY A 372 -4.65 36.31 9.40
C GLY A 372 -5.22 36.53 10.81
N THR A 373 -5.49 35.44 11.55
CA THR A 373 -6.46 35.55 12.65
C THR A 373 -6.37 34.57 13.82
N VAL A 374 -5.46 33.58 13.91
CA VAL A 374 -5.62 32.55 14.97
C VAL A 374 -4.33 32.12 15.68
N LEU A 375 -4.35 32.16 17.02
CA LEU A 375 -3.35 31.57 17.93
C LEU A 375 -3.14 30.07 17.70
N SER A 376 -4.11 29.37 17.08
CA SER A 376 -4.09 27.93 16.82
C SER A 376 -3.14 27.52 15.69
N ALA A 377 -2.93 28.35 14.67
CA ALA A 377 -2.04 28.00 13.55
C ALA A 377 -0.59 27.82 14.00
N ARG A 378 -0.08 28.73 14.84
CA ARG A 378 1.26 28.60 15.45
C ARG A 378 1.34 27.36 16.34
N PHE A 379 0.30 27.11 17.14
CA PHE A 379 0.22 25.91 17.98
C PHE A 379 0.29 24.62 17.15
N TYR A 380 -0.45 24.53 16.03
CA TYR A 380 -0.41 23.37 15.13
C TYR A 380 0.92 23.24 14.39
N ALA A 381 1.53 24.33 13.94
CA ALA A 381 2.86 24.33 13.35
C ALA A 381 3.91 23.77 14.32
N ASP A 382 3.86 24.17 15.59
CA ASP A 382 4.77 23.68 16.63
C ASP A 382 4.51 22.20 16.96
N ARG A 383 3.25 21.75 16.93
CA ARG A 383 2.94 20.32 17.00
C ARG A 383 3.55 19.57 15.81
N CYS A 384 3.41 20.07 14.58
CA CYS A 384 4.00 19.45 13.39
C CYS A 384 5.51 19.26 13.53
N LYS A 385 6.21 20.30 14.00
CA LYS A 385 7.66 20.24 14.29
C LYS A 385 7.95 19.19 15.35
N SER A 386 7.26 19.19 16.49
CA SER A 386 7.43 18.20 17.55
C SER A 386 7.23 16.75 17.08
N TYR A 387 6.25 16.52 16.21
CA TYR A 387 6.02 15.23 15.55
C TYR A 387 7.21 14.82 14.65
N ALA A 388 7.70 15.73 13.80
CA ALA A 388 8.86 15.50 12.95
C ALA A 388 10.15 15.22 13.76
N GLU A 389 10.35 15.93 14.87
CA GLU A 389 11.47 15.71 15.78
C GLU A 389 11.40 14.33 16.43
N SER A 390 10.25 13.99 17.03
CA SER A 390 10.05 12.70 17.69
C SER A 390 10.19 11.53 16.72
N LEU A 391 9.78 11.72 15.46
CA LEU A 391 9.99 10.75 14.38
C LEU A 391 11.47 10.52 14.10
N CYS A 392 12.27 11.58 14.02
CA CYS A 392 13.70 11.46 13.81
C CYS A 392 14.37 10.72 14.99
N GLU A 393 14.04 11.11 16.23
CA GLU A 393 14.65 10.51 17.43
C GLU A 393 14.34 9.02 17.57
N ILE A 394 13.11 8.57 17.27
CA ILE A 394 12.79 7.14 17.36
C ILE A 394 13.55 6.32 16.31
N ILE A 395 13.74 6.84 15.09
CA ILE A 395 14.55 6.18 14.06
C ILE A 395 16.01 6.08 14.52
N TYR A 396 16.55 7.16 15.11
CA TYR A 396 17.93 7.16 15.59
C TYR A 396 18.14 6.18 16.75
N ALA A 397 17.18 6.12 17.68
CA ALA A 397 17.17 5.16 18.77
C ALA A 397 17.10 3.73 18.24
N ALA A 398 16.21 3.47 17.27
CA ALA A 398 16.04 2.17 16.64
C ALA A 398 17.30 1.68 15.92
N ASN A 399 18.01 2.57 15.20
CA ASN A 399 19.28 2.25 14.55
C ASN A 399 20.44 2.02 15.54
N SER A 400 20.32 2.52 16.77
CA SER A 400 21.34 2.33 17.81
C SER A 400 21.16 1.02 18.57
N ILE A 401 20.00 0.37 18.48
CA ILE A 401 19.66 -0.86 19.20
C ILE A 401 19.67 -2.04 18.21
N PRO A 402 20.44 -3.11 18.47
CA PRO A 402 20.41 -4.31 17.63
C PRO A 402 18.98 -4.88 17.51
N SER A 403 18.62 -5.33 16.31
CA SER A 403 17.32 -5.93 15.99
C SER A 403 16.10 -4.99 16.06
N CYS A 404 16.31 -3.68 16.17
CA CYS A 404 15.27 -2.65 16.05
C CYS A 404 15.35 -1.88 14.74
N ASP A 405 16.34 -2.18 13.90
CA ASP A 405 16.63 -1.44 12.70
C ASP A 405 15.48 -1.49 11.70
N VAL A 406 15.04 -0.32 11.28
CA VAL A 406 13.86 -0.15 10.43
C VAL A 406 14.32 0.09 9.00
N ARG A 407 14.35 -0.97 8.21
CA ARG A 407 14.86 -0.95 6.84
C ARG A 407 13.80 -1.10 5.76
N TYR A 408 12.51 -0.90 6.05
CA TYR A 408 11.46 -1.01 5.04
C TYR A 408 11.34 0.27 4.19
N THR A 409 10.83 0.14 2.96
CA THR A 409 10.80 1.20 1.94
C THR A 409 10.13 2.50 2.39
N MET A 410 8.99 2.39 3.10
CA MET A 410 8.21 3.55 3.56
C MET A 410 8.94 4.45 4.56
N VAL A 411 9.98 3.97 5.25
CA VAL A 411 10.84 4.84 6.09
C VAL A 411 11.44 5.97 5.26
N GLY A 412 11.80 5.70 4.00
CA GLY A 412 12.35 6.71 3.09
C GLY A 412 11.41 7.90 2.91
N HIS A 413 10.16 7.62 2.54
CA HIS A 413 9.14 8.66 2.33
C HIS A 413 8.85 9.46 3.60
N ILE A 414 8.65 8.75 4.71
CA ILE A 414 8.35 9.37 6.01
C ILE A 414 9.50 10.28 6.47
N MET A 415 10.75 9.85 6.25
CA MET A 415 11.94 10.65 6.57
C MET A 415 12.11 11.86 5.65
N VAL A 416 11.73 11.75 4.37
CA VAL A 416 11.74 12.90 3.44
C VAL A 416 10.79 13.98 3.95
N ILE A 417 9.57 13.62 4.34
CA ILE A 417 8.59 14.56 4.90
C ILE A 417 9.09 15.16 6.22
N ALA A 418 9.65 14.35 7.12
CA ALA A 418 10.24 14.90 8.34
C ALA A 418 11.40 15.87 8.05
N SER A 419 12.18 15.58 6.99
CA SER A 419 13.26 16.45 6.54
C SER A 419 12.75 17.77 5.96
N THR A 420 11.61 17.80 5.26
CA THR A 420 11.03 19.09 4.80
C THR A 420 10.57 19.97 5.98
N VAL A 421 10.08 19.37 7.07
CA VAL A 421 9.76 20.11 8.30
C VAL A 421 11.03 20.64 9.00
N GLN A 422 12.15 19.90 8.95
CA GLN A 422 13.43 20.42 9.44
C GLN A 422 13.96 21.57 8.55
N ILE A 423 13.80 21.47 7.22
CA ILE A 423 14.13 22.56 6.28
C ILE A 423 13.29 23.80 6.61
N HIS A 424 11.99 23.66 6.86
CA HIS A 424 11.16 24.78 7.33
C HIS A 424 11.79 25.46 8.56
N THR A 425 12.20 24.66 9.55
CA THR A 425 12.82 25.19 10.78
C THR A 425 14.14 25.89 10.50
N LEU A 426 14.95 25.43 9.54
CA LEU A 426 16.17 26.12 9.11
C LEU A 426 15.89 27.46 8.43
N LEU A 427 14.84 27.52 7.61
CA LEU A 427 14.52 28.67 6.78
C LEU A 427 13.79 29.78 7.54
N PHE A 428 12.97 29.43 8.54
CA PHE A 428 12.04 30.36 9.19
C PHE A 428 12.20 30.50 10.71
N SER A 429 13.11 29.75 11.36
CA SER A 429 13.36 29.95 12.80
C SER A 429 14.34 31.10 13.03
N ASP A 430 14.05 31.95 14.01
CA ASP A 430 14.98 32.99 14.49
C ASP A 430 15.94 32.48 15.59
N ASN A 431 15.78 31.23 16.03
CA ASN A 431 16.55 30.66 17.13
C ASN A 431 17.74 29.83 16.63
N ALA A 432 18.95 30.35 16.84
CA ALA A 432 20.21 29.70 16.44
C ALA A 432 20.34 28.25 16.97
N ALA A 433 19.87 27.95 18.17
CA ALA A 433 19.93 26.59 18.72
C ALA A 433 18.97 25.63 17.97
N GLN A 434 17.79 26.11 17.58
CA GLN A 434 16.84 25.34 16.77
C GLN A 434 17.41 25.09 15.37
N ILE A 435 18.01 26.11 14.74
CA ILE A 435 18.68 25.98 13.44
C ILE A 435 19.78 24.92 13.50
N MET A 436 20.70 25.01 14.47
CA MET A 436 21.78 24.03 14.62
C MET A 436 21.24 22.60 14.82
N THR A 437 20.20 22.44 15.61
CA THR A 437 19.60 21.13 15.88
C THR A 437 18.91 20.57 14.63
N ALA A 438 18.15 21.40 13.90
CA ALA A 438 17.50 21.01 12.65
C ALA A 438 18.53 20.60 11.59
N ARG A 439 19.66 21.32 11.50
CA ARG A 439 20.77 20.99 10.61
C ARG A 439 21.36 19.61 10.93
N ARG A 440 21.69 19.35 12.18
CA ARG A 440 22.22 18.06 12.63
C ARG A 440 21.25 16.90 12.33
N ARG A 441 19.94 17.12 12.51
CA ARG A 441 18.91 16.12 12.19
C ARG A 441 18.84 15.86 10.69
N LEU A 442 18.94 16.90 9.85
CA LEU A 442 18.98 16.75 8.39
C LEU A 442 20.19 15.96 7.91
N GLU A 443 21.38 16.27 8.43
CA GLU A 443 22.61 15.52 8.13
C GLU A 443 22.43 14.04 8.48
N ARG A 444 21.93 13.74 9.68
CA ARG A 444 21.69 12.36 10.12
C ARG A 444 20.58 11.66 9.32
N ASN A 445 19.53 12.39 8.94
CA ASN A 445 18.47 11.86 8.08
C ASN A 445 19.03 11.46 6.71
N PHE A 446 19.89 12.30 6.14
CA PHE A 446 20.54 12.04 4.86
C PHE A 446 21.44 10.80 4.92
N GLU A 447 22.21 10.61 6.00
CA GLU A 447 23.05 9.43 6.20
C GLU A 447 22.19 8.14 6.18
N ILE A 448 21.09 8.13 6.93
CA ILE A 448 20.20 6.97 7.02
C ILE A 448 19.50 6.72 5.67
N LEU A 449 19.00 7.76 5.01
CA LEU A 449 18.42 7.65 3.66
C LEU A 449 19.43 7.06 2.67
N SER A 450 20.69 7.49 2.75
CA SER A 450 21.78 6.97 1.90
C SER A 450 22.07 5.50 2.17
N GLN A 451 21.99 5.05 3.42
CA GLN A 451 22.11 3.63 3.77
C GLN A 451 20.92 2.81 3.24
N LEU A 452 19.69 3.30 3.38
CA LEU A 452 18.49 2.65 2.84
C LEU A 452 18.52 2.58 1.31
N ARG A 453 19.09 3.60 0.67
CA ARG A 453 19.32 3.65 -0.78
C ARG A 453 20.14 2.45 -1.28
N ALA A 454 20.98 1.82 -0.46
CA ALA A 454 21.73 0.64 -0.87
C ALA A 454 20.82 -0.57 -1.17
N TYR A 455 19.63 -0.62 -0.57
CA TYR A 455 18.71 -1.76 -0.66
C TYR A 455 17.50 -1.50 -1.57
N TRP A 456 17.04 -0.25 -1.64
CA TRP A 456 15.76 0.10 -2.27
C TRP A 456 15.95 1.06 -3.45
N PRO A 457 15.67 0.61 -4.69
CA PRO A 457 15.67 1.49 -5.87
C PRO A 457 14.74 2.71 -5.70
N THR A 458 13.54 2.53 -5.15
CA THR A 458 12.56 3.63 -4.93
C THR A 458 13.09 4.80 -4.09
N LEU A 459 14.14 4.59 -3.29
CA LEU A 459 14.75 5.69 -2.53
C LEU A 459 15.41 6.73 -3.45
N ASP A 460 15.79 6.37 -4.68
CA ASP A 460 16.22 7.33 -5.70
C ASP A 460 15.11 8.37 -6.01
N ILE A 461 13.85 7.94 -6.00
CA ILE A 461 12.67 8.80 -6.15
C ILE A 461 12.51 9.71 -4.92
N CYS A 462 12.67 9.15 -3.71
CA CYS A 462 12.64 9.93 -2.46
C CYS A 462 13.66 11.08 -2.46
N PHE A 463 14.90 10.82 -2.93
CA PHE A 463 15.94 11.84 -3.07
C PHE A 463 15.55 12.91 -4.09
N THR A 464 15.03 12.50 -5.25
CA THR A 464 14.57 13.42 -6.31
C THR A 464 13.45 14.33 -5.80
N ARG A 465 12.51 13.79 -5.02
CA ARG A 465 11.42 14.55 -4.40
C ARG A 465 11.94 15.58 -3.40
N LEU A 466 12.87 15.19 -2.53
CA LEU A 466 13.50 16.13 -1.59
C LEU A 466 14.24 17.27 -2.32
N GLN A 467 14.90 16.96 -3.43
CA GLN A 467 15.55 17.96 -4.29
C GLN A 467 14.55 18.93 -4.93
N ALA A 468 13.46 18.42 -5.50
CA ALA A 468 12.40 19.23 -6.10
C ALA A 468 11.77 20.17 -5.06
N PHE A 469 11.53 19.67 -3.84
CA PHE A 469 11.04 20.49 -2.72
C PHE A 469 12.04 21.57 -2.33
N HIS A 470 13.32 21.23 -2.20
CA HIS A 470 14.36 22.21 -1.87
C HIS A 470 14.51 23.28 -2.95
N LYS A 471 14.41 22.91 -4.24
CA LYS A 471 14.39 23.85 -5.36
C LYS A 471 13.17 24.78 -5.28
N ALA A 472 11.99 24.25 -4.96
CA ALA A 472 10.79 25.06 -4.73
C ALA A 472 11.01 26.09 -3.62
N CYS A 473 11.57 25.69 -2.46
CA CYS A 473 11.87 26.59 -1.35
C CYS A 473 12.82 27.73 -1.73
N ARG A 474 13.82 27.49 -2.59
CA ARG A 474 14.72 28.55 -3.07
C ARG A 474 14.02 29.56 -4.00
N SER A 475 12.99 29.11 -4.73
CA SER A 475 12.28 29.93 -5.72
C SER A 475 11.14 30.76 -5.11
N SER A 476 10.34 30.17 -4.23
CA SER A 476 9.29 30.86 -3.46
C SER A 476 9.22 30.25 -2.07
N MET A 477 9.86 30.91 -1.11
CA MET A 477 10.07 30.41 0.25
C MET A 477 8.73 30.23 0.97
N ASP A 478 7.86 31.24 0.91
CA ASP A 478 6.58 31.24 1.62
C ASP A 478 5.58 30.26 0.99
N ASP A 479 5.35 30.31 -0.32
CA ASP A 479 4.36 29.43 -0.97
C ASP A 479 4.73 27.93 -0.89
N SER A 480 6.01 27.62 -0.65
CA SER A 480 6.53 26.25 -0.66
C SER A 480 5.84 25.32 0.34
N PHE A 481 5.26 25.84 1.43
CA PHE A 481 4.60 25.04 2.47
C PHE A 481 3.07 25.02 2.38
N ARG A 482 2.50 25.80 1.45
CA ARG A 482 1.05 25.83 1.23
C ARG A 482 0.52 24.46 0.83
N LEU A 483 -0.55 24.01 1.50
CA LEU A 483 -1.27 22.79 1.13
C LEU A 483 -2.11 23.04 -0.14
N ASP A 484 -1.47 22.90 -1.30
CA ASP A 484 -2.11 22.86 -2.61
C ASP A 484 -2.09 21.45 -3.20
N GLN A 485 -2.58 21.28 -4.43
CA GLN A 485 -2.60 19.98 -5.10
C GLN A 485 -1.19 19.39 -5.25
N TRP A 486 -0.18 20.23 -5.45
CA TRP A 486 1.21 19.78 -5.56
C TRP A 486 1.71 19.25 -4.22
N MET A 487 1.44 19.98 -3.12
CA MET A 487 1.81 19.53 -1.78
C MET A 487 1.08 18.27 -1.35
N LEU A 488 -0.21 18.15 -1.67
CA LEU A 488 -0.98 16.94 -1.37
C LEU A 488 -0.37 15.71 -2.06
N ARG A 489 0.02 15.84 -3.33
CA ARG A 489 0.77 14.79 -4.03
C ARG A 489 2.14 14.55 -3.39
N PHE A 490 2.82 15.61 -2.97
CA PHE A 490 4.11 15.51 -2.28
C PHE A 490 4.00 14.74 -0.95
N LEU A 491 2.90 14.88 -0.22
CA LEU A 491 2.69 14.21 1.06
C LEU A 491 2.14 12.79 0.91
N SER A 492 1.26 12.55 -0.06
CA SER A 492 0.50 11.31 -0.21
C SER A 492 1.11 10.30 -1.18
N GLU A 493 1.62 10.76 -2.34
CA GLU A 493 2.22 9.89 -3.35
C GLU A 493 3.67 9.62 -2.92
N PHE A 494 4.16 8.37 -2.93
CA PHE A 494 5.51 8.07 -2.44
C PHE A 494 6.39 7.32 -3.44
N ALA A 495 5.81 6.83 -4.53
CA ALA A 495 6.51 6.05 -5.57
C ALA A 495 6.55 6.75 -6.93
N GLU A 496 5.93 7.92 -7.07
CA GLU A 496 6.06 8.76 -8.27
C GLU A 496 7.02 9.93 -8.02
N PRO A 497 7.84 10.34 -8.99
CA PRO A 497 8.57 11.59 -8.91
C PRO A 497 7.58 12.76 -8.88
N VAL A 498 7.94 13.81 -8.15
CA VAL A 498 7.14 15.05 -8.15
C VAL A 498 7.80 16.01 -9.13
N ASP A 499 7.04 16.50 -10.09
CA ASP A 499 7.51 17.54 -11.01
C ASP A 499 7.95 18.79 -10.25
N ASP A 500 8.94 19.50 -10.79
CA ASP A 500 9.32 20.81 -10.25
C ASP A 500 8.08 21.70 -10.14
N ARG A 501 7.83 22.25 -8.94
CA ARG A 501 6.69 23.13 -8.66
C ARG A 501 6.64 24.35 -9.61
N ILE A 502 7.78 24.70 -10.18
CA ILE A 502 7.96 25.71 -11.23
C ILE A 502 8.80 25.08 -12.34
N MET A 503 8.28 24.99 -13.57
CA MET A 503 9.01 24.45 -14.72
C MET A 503 10.23 25.33 -15.05
N ASP A 504 11.40 25.04 -14.47
CA ASP A 504 12.65 25.64 -14.91
C ASP A 504 13.63 24.56 -15.39
N ARG A 505 13.81 24.53 -16.71
CA ARG A 505 14.63 23.56 -17.48
C ARG A 505 16.13 23.87 -17.42
N SER A 506 16.65 24.23 -16.26
CA SER A 506 18.08 24.48 -16.10
C SER A 506 18.65 23.85 -14.83
N ALA A 507 19.84 23.26 -14.98
CA ALA A 507 20.71 22.62 -13.99
C ALA A 507 20.47 21.13 -13.69
N THR A 508 21.08 20.27 -14.52
CA THR A 508 21.68 18.99 -14.07
C THR A 508 22.94 19.30 -13.25
N GLU A 509 22.77 19.61 -11.96
CA GLU A 509 23.89 19.68 -11.01
C GLU A 509 23.85 18.47 -10.06
N VAL A 510 25.01 17.85 -9.86
CA VAL A 510 25.19 16.75 -8.92
C VAL A 510 24.97 17.28 -7.50
N TRP A 511 23.95 16.76 -6.83
CA TRP A 511 23.51 17.25 -5.52
C TRP A 511 24.33 16.65 -4.37
N SER A 512 24.90 17.50 -3.52
CA SER A 512 25.65 17.16 -2.30
C SER A 512 25.07 17.88 -1.07
N LEU A 513 25.44 17.44 0.14
CA LEU A 513 25.08 18.09 1.42
C LEU A 513 25.45 19.59 1.46
N GLU A 514 26.52 19.97 0.76
CA GLU A 514 26.98 21.36 0.63
C GLU A 514 25.93 22.25 -0.07
N ASN A 515 25.13 21.67 -0.99
CA ASN A 515 24.08 22.40 -1.70
C ASN A 515 22.84 22.69 -0.84
N ILE A 516 22.75 22.13 0.37
CA ILE A 516 21.68 22.39 1.36
C ILE A 516 22.10 23.48 2.36
N GLY A 517 23.26 24.14 2.14
CA GLY A 517 23.83 25.09 3.11
C GLY A 517 24.49 24.39 4.30
N CYS A 518 24.76 23.08 4.20
CA CYS A 518 25.52 22.32 5.18
C CYS A 518 26.95 22.12 4.69
N SER A 519 27.76 23.17 4.70
CA SER A 519 29.21 23.03 4.52
C SER A 519 29.86 22.56 5.83
N PRO A 520 30.75 21.54 5.84
CA PRO A 520 31.53 21.24 7.02
C PRO A 520 32.38 22.47 7.35
N GLU A 521 32.13 23.09 8.50
CA GLU A 521 33.03 24.14 9.01
C GLU A 521 34.36 23.46 9.35
N THR A 522 35.41 23.87 8.63
CA THR A 522 36.81 23.57 8.92
C THR A 522 37.24 24.05 10.30
#